data_AF-A0A960BBX9-F1
#
_entry.id   AF-A0A960BBX9-F1
#
_cell.length_a   1.000
_cell.length_b   1.000
_cell.length_c   1.000
_cell.angle_alpha   90.00
_cell.angle_beta   90.00
_cell.angle_gamma   90.00
#
_symmetry.space_group_name_H-M   'P 1'
#
loop_
_entity.id
_entity.type
_entity.pdbx_description
1 polymer ?
#
loop_
_entity_poly.entity_id
_entity_poly.type
_entity_poly.pdbx_seq_one_letter_code
_entity_poly.pdbx_strand_id
1 'polypeptide(L)'
;LMGLLGDDDVEQIYQVVAGAIDRKAIDTQDLVAALEAPASRKQFQVFTGEEEIAEMLAQPLAQWRVYLHHTQRELAEKEVYNGPARVTGGAGTGKTVVALHRARFLADRLEDRTGKPVLFTTFTRNLAALIENDLRGLGGAEVLDVVEVMNVDALAHRIVRDAEGSSPALITKSQEILDLWQRSADETGCEHSPAFLNGEWEQV
;
A
#
# COMPACT_ATOMS: atom_id res chain seq x y z
N LEU A 1 -13.69 -2.08 -0.88
CA LEU A 1 -13.04 -0.77 -0.64
C LEU A 1 -14.13 0.21 -0.21
N MET A 2 -13.87 1.10 0.74
CA MET A 2 -14.79 2.21 1.09
C MET A 2 -13.96 3.47 1.31
N GLY A 3 -14.44 4.61 0.82
CA GLY A 3 -13.91 5.93 1.16
C GLY A 3 -14.77 6.57 2.24
N LEU A 4 -14.15 7.16 3.26
CA LEU A 4 -14.83 7.88 4.34
C LEU A 4 -14.17 9.26 4.53
N LEU A 5 -15.00 10.29 4.77
CA LEU A 5 -14.61 11.66 5.08
C LEU A 5 -14.81 11.90 6.59
N GLY A 6 -13.99 12.76 7.21
CA GLY A 6 -13.67 12.73 8.63
C GLY A 6 -14.68 13.34 9.63
N ASP A 7 -15.94 13.56 9.27
CA ASP A 7 -16.90 14.32 10.09
C ASP A 7 -18.16 13.53 10.53
N ASP A 8 -18.22 12.21 10.30
CA ASP A 8 -19.41 11.40 10.59
C ASP A 8 -19.51 10.97 12.07
N ASP A 9 -20.72 11.03 12.65
CA ASP A 9 -20.99 10.62 14.05
C ASP A 9 -20.88 9.09 14.25
N VAL A 10 -20.54 8.65 15.46
CA VAL A 10 -20.30 7.22 15.77
C VAL A 10 -21.52 6.36 15.42
N GLU A 11 -22.73 6.85 15.70
CA GLU A 11 -23.98 6.16 15.39
C GLU A 11 -24.19 6.03 13.87
N GLN A 12 -23.81 7.06 13.10
CA GLN A 12 -23.86 7.06 11.63
C GLN A 12 -22.83 6.10 11.03
N ILE A 13 -21.62 6.07 11.59
CA ILE A 13 -20.60 5.10 11.24
C ILE A 13 -21.13 3.68 11.48
N TYR A 14 -21.74 3.40 12.63
CA TYR A 14 -22.32 2.08 12.90
C TYR A 14 -23.44 1.69 11.92
N GLN A 15 -24.32 2.61 11.55
CA GLN A 15 -25.35 2.34 10.53
C GLN A 15 -24.75 2.10 9.14
N VAL A 16 -23.73 2.85 8.75
CA VAL A 16 -23.01 2.66 7.47
C VAL A 16 -22.23 1.34 7.47
N VAL A 17 -21.69 0.93 8.61
CA VAL A 17 -20.88 -0.29 8.76
C VAL A 17 -21.73 -1.55 8.88
N ALA A 18 -22.86 -1.51 9.58
CA ALA A 18 -23.63 -2.69 9.95
C ALA A 18 -25.07 -2.73 9.39
N GLY A 19 -25.57 -1.62 8.80
CA GLY A 19 -26.97 -1.45 8.45
C GLY A 19 -27.84 -1.11 9.67
N ALA A 20 -29.16 -0.94 9.46
CA ALA A 20 -30.11 -0.77 10.56
C ALA A 20 -30.26 -2.09 11.33
N ILE A 21 -29.66 -2.20 12.51
CA ILE A 21 -29.73 -3.40 13.35
C ILE A 21 -30.99 -3.33 14.23
N ASP A 22 -32.07 -4.00 13.81
CA ASP A 22 -33.19 -4.28 14.71
C ASP A 22 -32.92 -5.58 15.47
N ARG A 23 -32.53 -5.45 16.75
CA ARG A 23 -32.16 -6.59 17.62
C ARG A 23 -33.30 -7.58 17.85
N LYS A 24 -34.56 -7.23 17.56
CA LYS A 24 -35.71 -8.14 17.72
C LYS A 24 -35.92 -9.11 16.57
N ALA A 25 -35.25 -8.95 15.44
CA ALA A 25 -35.50 -9.70 14.20
C ALA A 25 -34.34 -10.59 13.73
N ILE A 26 -33.37 -10.90 14.61
CA ILE A 26 -32.21 -11.73 14.24
C ILE A 26 -32.52 -13.20 14.49
N ASP A 27 -32.70 -13.97 13.41
CA ASP A 27 -32.78 -15.42 13.45
C ASP A 27 -31.36 -16.02 13.53
N THR A 28 -31.05 -16.72 14.61
CA THR A 28 -29.71 -17.29 14.86
C THR A 28 -29.49 -18.65 14.19
N GLN A 29 -30.53 -19.23 13.56
CA GLN A 29 -30.42 -20.49 12.81
C GLN A 29 -30.21 -20.27 11.31
N ASP A 30 -30.45 -19.07 10.80
CA ASP A 30 -30.19 -18.71 9.40
C ASP A 30 -28.78 -18.16 9.22
N LEU A 31 -27.81 -19.07 9.08
CA LEU A 31 -26.41 -18.74 8.83
C LEU A 31 -26.20 -18.01 7.50
N VAL A 32 -27.06 -18.22 6.51
CA VAL A 32 -26.95 -17.56 5.19
C VAL A 32 -27.32 -16.09 5.33
N ALA A 33 -28.45 -15.78 5.97
CA ALA A 33 -28.83 -14.40 6.28
C ALA A 33 -27.79 -13.70 7.17
N ALA A 34 -27.20 -14.43 8.14
CA ALA A 34 -26.16 -13.90 9.00
C ALA A 34 -24.86 -13.58 8.24
N LEU A 35 -24.48 -14.38 7.23
CA LEU A 35 -23.33 -14.13 6.36
C LEU A 35 -23.58 -12.96 5.39
N GLU A 36 -24.83 -12.77 4.97
CA GLU A 36 -25.23 -11.65 4.10
C GLU A 36 -25.35 -10.30 4.83
N ALA A 37 -25.35 -10.30 6.17
CA ALA A 37 -25.40 -9.08 6.95
C ALA A 37 -24.21 -8.14 6.65
N PRO A 38 -24.40 -6.81 6.57
CA PRO A 38 -23.34 -5.86 6.19
C PRO A 38 -22.09 -5.93 7.08
N ALA A 39 -22.27 -6.20 8.38
CA ALA A 39 -21.17 -6.38 9.33
C ALA A 39 -20.37 -7.66 9.04
N SER A 40 -21.04 -8.76 8.67
CA SER A 40 -20.42 -10.04 8.32
C SER A 40 -19.69 -9.97 6.98
N ARG A 41 -20.23 -9.22 6.01
CA ARG A 41 -19.59 -8.98 4.69
C ARG A 41 -18.25 -8.26 4.76
N LYS A 42 -17.90 -7.62 5.89
CA LYS A 42 -16.56 -7.06 6.13
C LYS A 42 -15.52 -8.11 6.51
N GLN A 43 -15.94 -9.24 7.10
CA GLN A 43 -15.06 -10.28 7.62
C GLN A 43 -15.14 -11.59 6.80
N PHE A 44 -16.27 -11.86 6.16
CA PHE A 44 -16.55 -13.03 5.34
C PHE A 44 -17.13 -12.59 4.00
N GLN A 45 -16.42 -12.91 2.92
CA GLN A 45 -16.89 -12.67 1.56
C GLN A 45 -17.49 -13.98 1.04
N VAL A 46 -18.80 -14.01 0.82
CA VAL A 46 -19.48 -15.15 0.18
C VAL A 46 -19.17 -15.09 -1.31
N PHE A 47 -18.41 -16.06 -1.80
CA PHE A 47 -18.04 -16.16 -3.20
C PHE A 47 -19.16 -16.86 -3.97
N THR A 48 -19.71 -16.20 -4.99
CA THR A 48 -20.70 -16.77 -5.91
C THR A 48 -20.07 -17.34 -7.19
N GLY A 49 -18.74 -17.48 -7.22
CA GLY A 49 -17.99 -18.00 -8.37
C GLY A 49 -17.03 -19.12 -7.96
N GLU A 50 -17.55 -20.30 -7.65
CA GLU A 50 -16.75 -21.47 -7.25
C GLU A 50 -15.83 -21.99 -8.37
N GLU A 51 -16.19 -21.79 -9.63
CA GLU A 51 -15.47 -22.35 -10.79
C GLU A 51 -14.14 -21.62 -11.07
N GLU A 52 -14.11 -20.29 -11.01
CA GLU A 52 -12.87 -19.50 -11.16
C GLU A 52 -11.89 -19.75 -10.01
N ILE A 53 -12.41 -19.95 -8.80
CA ILE A 53 -11.60 -20.29 -7.62
C ILE A 53 -11.02 -21.70 -7.78
N ALA A 54 -11.79 -22.66 -8.27
CA ALA A 54 -11.34 -24.03 -8.50
C ALA A 54 -10.26 -24.11 -9.60
N GLU A 55 -10.45 -23.41 -10.73
CA GLU A 55 -9.45 -23.32 -11.79
C GLU A 55 -8.18 -22.60 -11.33
N MET A 56 -8.32 -21.53 -10.53
CA MET A 56 -7.20 -20.87 -9.90
C MET A 56 -6.46 -21.83 -8.96
N LEU A 57 -7.16 -22.56 -8.08
CA LEU A 57 -6.58 -23.51 -7.13
C LEU A 57 -5.80 -24.69 -7.78
N ALA A 58 -5.97 -24.91 -9.09
CA ALA A 58 -5.19 -25.88 -9.84
C ALA A 58 -3.82 -25.36 -10.32
N GLN A 59 -3.56 -24.05 -10.18
CA GLN A 59 -2.34 -23.40 -10.67
C GLN A 59 -1.22 -23.38 -9.62
N PRO A 60 0.06 -23.40 -10.02
CA PRO A 60 1.19 -23.18 -9.13
C PRO A 60 1.03 -21.96 -8.19
N LEU A 61 1.42 -22.10 -6.92
CA LEU A 61 1.32 -21.04 -5.88
C LEU A 61 1.89 -19.68 -6.32
N ALA A 62 2.91 -19.68 -7.18
CA ALA A 62 3.48 -18.46 -7.73
C ALA A 62 2.47 -17.63 -8.53
N GLN A 63 1.54 -18.26 -9.25
CA GLN A 63 0.51 -17.59 -10.04
C GLN A 63 -0.59 -16.98 -9.15
N TRP A 64 -0.86 -17.57 -7.98
CA TRP A 64 -1.84 -16.98 -7.04
C TRP A 64 -1.34 -15.69 -6.42
N ARG A 65 -0.02 -15.62 -6.14
CA ARG A 65 0.60 -14.45 -5.52
C ARG A 65 0.49 -13.19 -6.37
N VAL A 66 0.34 -13.35 -7.67
CA VAL A 66 0.16 -12.27 -8.63
C VAL A 66 -1.24 -12.26 -9.25
N TYR A 67 -2.20 -13.02 -8.73
CA TYR A 67 -3.55 -13.07 -9.29
C TYR A 67 -4.32 -11.76 -9.02
N LEU A 68 -4.69 -11.06 -10.08
CA LEU A 68 -5.49 -9.85 -10.01
C LEU A 68 -6.97 -10.18 -10.23
N HIS A 69 -7.77 -10.02 -9.18
CA HIS A 69 -9.20 -10.24 -9.26
C HIS A 69 -9.86 -9.23 -10.22
N HIS A 70 -10.93 -9.63 -10.92
CA HIS A 70 -11.59 -8.80 -11.93
C HIS A 70 -12.04 -7.43 -11.38
N THR A 71 -12.51 -7.35 -10.13
CA THR A 71 -12.90 -6.08 -9.47
C THR A 71 -11.73 -5.13 -9.19
N GLN A 72 -10.49 -5.62 -9.25
CA GLN A 72 -9.28 -4.83 -9.04
C GLN A 72 -8.64 -4.37 -10.35
N ARG A 73 -9.05 -4.94 -11.49
CA ARG A 73 -8.51 -4.60 -12.82
C ARG A 73 -8.65 -3.12 -13.13
N GLU A 74 -9.80 -2.53 -12.85
CA GLU A 74 -10.00 -1.10 -13.09
C GLU A 74 -8.97 -0.24 -12.34
N LEU A 75 -8.59 -0.61 -11.11
CA LEU A 75 -7.59 0.12 -10.33
C LEU A 75 -6.17 -0.07 -10.88
N ALA A 76 -5.81 -1.30 -11.26
CA ALA A 76 -4.48 -1.58 -11.80
C ALA A 76 -4.28 -1.01 -13.21
N GLU A 77 -5.32 -1.11 -14.04
CA GLU A 77 -5.27 -0.88 -15.49
C GLU A 77 -5.87 0.48 -15.91
N LYS A 78 -6.13 1.39 -14.97
CA LYS A 78 -6.64 2.73 -15.30
C LYS A 78 -5.65 3.55 -16.12
N GLU A 79 -6.01 4.03 -17.30
CA GLU A 79 -5.06 4.77 -18.14
C GLU A 79 -4.51 6.03 -17.45
N VAL A 80 -5.39 6.87 -16.91
CA VAL A 80 -5.01 8.14 -16.29
C VAL A 80 -5.69 8.30 -14.92
N TYR A 81 -4.90 8.72 -13.94
CA TYR A 81 -5.39 9.24 -12.67
C TYR A 81 -5.22 10.76 -12.67
N ASN A 82 -6.25 11.49 -12.25
CA ASN A 82 -6.20 12.94 -12.12
C ASN A 82 -5.45 13.30 -10.82
N GLY A 83 -4.14 13.11 -10.83
CA GLY A 83 -3.26 13.30 -9.68
C GLY A 83 -3.01 12.01 -8.86
N PRO A 84 -2.52 12.16 -7.61
CA PRO A 84 -2.20 11.02 -6.74
C PRO A 84 -3.42 10.13 -6.47
N ALA A 85 -3.22 8.82 -6.48
CA ALA A 85 -4.26 7.83 -6.20
C ALA A 85 -3.94 7.04 -4.93
N ARG A 86 -4.95 6.83 -4.08
CA ARG A 86 -4.83 6.03 -2.85
C ARG A 86 -5.74 4.81 -2.92
N VAL A 87 -5.15 3.62 -2.79
CA VAL A 87 -5.88 2.36 -2.71
C VAL A 87 -5.90 1.89 -1.25
N THR A 88 -7.08 1.90 -0.63
CA THR A 88 -7.30 1.39 0.73
C THR A 88 -7.90 -0.01 0.69
N GLY A 89 -7.93 -0.74 1.81
CA GLY A 89 -8.54 -2.07 1.85
C GLY A 89 -8.05 -2.88 3.04
N GLY A 90 -8.88 -3.80 3.52
CA GLY A 90 -8.55 -4.67 4.66
C GLY A 90 -7.27 -5.49 4.42
N ALA A 91 -6.72 -6.08 5.47
CA ALA A 91 -5.63 -7.04 5.33
C ALA A 91 -6.04 -8.17 4.36
N GLY A 92 -5.10 -8.67 3.55
CA GLY A 92 -5.37 -9.76 2.59
C GLY A 92 -6.15 -9.38 1.32
N THR A 93 -6.62 -8.14 1.18
CA THR A 93 -7.43 -7.71 0.00
C THR A 93 -6.62 -7.45 -1.29
N GLY A 94 -5.43 -8.02 -1.43
CA GLY A 94 -4.66 -7.96 -2.69
C GLY A 94 -4.09 -6.59 -3.09
N LYS A 95 -4.01 -5.60 -2.18
CA LYS A 95 -3.47 -4.25 -2.48
C LYS A 95 -2.09 -4.28 -3.16
N THR A 96 -1.20 -5.14 -2.67
CA THR A 96 0.13 -5.33 -3.27
C THR A 96 0.04 -5.87 -4.69
N VAL A 97 -0.93 -6.76 -4.96
CA VAL A 97 -1.16 -7.30 -6.30
C VAL A 97 -1.66 -6.21 -7.24
N VAL A 98 -2.58 -5.34 -6.79
CA VAL A 98 -3.00 -4.17 -7.56
C VAL A 98 -1.80 -3.29 -7.92
N ALA A 99 -0.90 -3.03 -6.96
CA ALA A 99 0.31 -2.24 -7.20
C ALA A 99 1.28 -2.91 -8.19
N LEU A 100 1.47 -4.23 -8.10
CA LEU A 100 2.30 -5.01 -9.03
C LEU A 100 1.78 -4.90 -10.48
N HIS A 101 0.48 -5.15 -10.66
CA HIS A 101 -0.15 -5.01 -11.97
C HIS A 101 -0.14 -3.57 -12.46
N ARG A 102 -0.28 -2.59 -11.57
CA ARG A 102 -0.15 -1.19 -11.92
C ARG A 102 1.24 -0.86 -12.46
N ALA A 103 2.29 -1.33 -11.79
CA ALA A 103 3.67 -1.11 -12.21
C ALA A 103 3.94 -1.74 -13.59
N ARG A 104 3.48 -2.98 -13.81
CA ARG A 104 3.54 -3.61 -15.13
C ARG A 104 2.77 -2.80 -16.19
N PHE A 105 1.53 -2.43 -15.89
CA PHE A 105 0.67 -1.69 -16.81
C PHE A 105 1.30 -0.37 -17.28
N LEU A 106 2.00 0.32 -16.38
CA LEU A 106 2.76 1.53 -16.68
C LEU A 106 4.00 1.19 -17.52
N ALA A 107 4.75 0.15 -17.13
CA ALA A 107 5.94 -0.30 -17.86
C ALA A 107 5.66 -0.70 -19.32
N ASP A 108 4.51 -1.32 -19.57
CA ASP A 108 4.08 -1.75 -20.91
C ASP A 108 3.69 -0.57 -21.83
N ARG A 109 3.44 0.62 -21.26
CA ARG A 109 3.01 1.84 -21.99
C ARG A 109 4.10 2.87 -22.19
N LEU A 110 5.30 2.62 -21.67
CA LEU A 110 6.42 3.52 -21.86
C LEU A 110 6.93 3.40 -23.29
N GLU A 111 6.82 4.50 -24.05
CA GLU A 111 7.43 4.63 -25.38
C GLU A 111 8.97 4.72 -25.26
N ASP A 112 9.45 5.50 -24.28
CA ASP A 112 10.85 5.59 -23.92
C ASP A 112 11.18 4.64 -22.77
N ARG A 113 12.06 3.68 -23.04
CA ARG A 113 12.53 2.68 -22.08
C ARG A 113 13.92 2.99 -21.54
N THR A 114 14.42 4.21 -21.73
CA THR A 114 15.70 4.63 -21.16
C THR A 114 15.58 4.88 -19.65
N GLY A 115 16.51 4.32 -18.89
CA GLY A 115 16.50 4.44 -17.43
C GLY A 115 15.35 3.68 -16.76
N LYS A 116 15.04 4.05 -15.50
CA LYS A 116 14.00 3.41 -14.68
C LYS A 116 12.91 4.42 -14.27
N PRO A 117 12.01 4.81 -15.18
CA PRO A 117 11.01 5.85 -14.91
C PRO A 117 9.92 5.45 -13.91
N VAL A 118 9.73 4.15 -13.64
CA VAL A 118 8.73 3.67 -12.68
C VAL A 118 9.44 3.21 -11.41
N LEU A 119 9.07 3.79 -10.27
CA LEU A 119 9.60 3.41 -8.95
C LEU A 119 8.51 2.71 -8.12
N PHE A 120 8.83 1.51 -7.65
CA PHE A 120 8.03 0.75 -6.70
C PHE A 120 8.76 0.72 -5.35
N THR A 121 8.17 1.35 -4.33
CA THR A 121 8.71 1.35 -2.98
C THR A 121 7.93 0.48 -2.01
N THR A 122 8.62 -0.13 -1.06
CA THR A 122 8.02 -0.85 0.06
C THR A 122 8.81 -0.65 1.36
N PHE A 123 8.39 -1.28 2.46
CA PHE A 123 8.99 -1.06 3.77
C PHE A 123 10.27 -1.87 3.99
N THR A 124 10.25 -3.17 3.74
CA THR A 124 11.37 -4.05 4.09
C THR A 124 12.17 -4.50 2.87
N ARG A 125 13.46 -4.75 3.04
CA ARG A 125 14.34 -5.30 1.98
C ARG A 125 13.84 -6.63 1.44
N ASN A 126 13.37 -7.52 2.32
CA ASN A 126 12.85 -8.82 1.92
C ASN A 126 11.58 -8.68 1.07
N LEU A 127 10.68 -7.76 1.43
CA LEU A 127 9.47 -7.50 0.66
C LEU A 127 9.80 -6.86 -0.70
N ALA A 128 10.82 -6.00 -0.77
CA ALA A 128 11.27 -5.44 -2.05
C ALA A 128 11.77 -6.54 -3.00
N ALA A 129 12.65 -7.43 -2.51
CA ALA A 129 13.15 -8.56 -3.30
C ALA A 129 12.02 -9.52 -3.72
N LEU A 130 11.03 -9.73 -2.84
CA LEU A 130 9.85 -10.53 -3.12
C LEU A 130 9.02 -9.93 -4.26
N ILE A 131 8.74 -8.62 -4.19
CA ILE A 131 7.98 -7.88 -5.20
C ILE A 131 8.72 -7.84 -6.53
N GLU A 132 10.04 -7.68 -6.53
CA GLU A 132 10.86 -7.74 -7.74
C GLU A 132 10.73 -9.10 -8.44
N ASN A 133 10.79 -10.20 -7.68
CA ASN A 133 10.60 -11.54 -8.21
C ASN A 133 9.18 -11.76 -8.75
N ASP A 134 8.16 -11.28 -8.04
CA ASP A 134 6.77 -11.37 -8.47
C ASP A 134 6.53 -10.55 -9.76
N LEU A 135 7.13 -9.36 -9.86
CA LEU A 135 7.04 -8.51 -11.04
C LEU A 135 7.75 -9.15 -12.25
N ARG A 136 8.93 -9.77 -12.03
CA ARG A 136 9.64 -10.54 -13.04
C ARG A 136 8.82 -11.73 -13.53
N GLY A 137 8.19 -12.46 -12.61
CA GLY A 137 7.30 -13.58 -12.96
C GLY A 137 6.06 -13.13 -13.72
N LEU A 138 5.54 -11.95 -13.41
CA LEU A 138 4.35 -11.40 -14.05
C LEU A 138 4.64 -10.86 -15.46
N GLY A 139 5.68 -10.05 -15.62
CA GLY A 139 5.93 -9.25 -16.83
C GLY A 139 7.28 -9.51 -17.52
N GLY A 140 8.00 -10.56 -17.14
CA GLY A 140 9.32 -10.87 -17.71
C GLY A 140 10.45 -10.02 -17.11
N ALA A 141 11.67 -10.26 -17.59
CA ALA A 141 12.85 -9.53 -17.12
C ALA A 141 12.86 -8.07 -17.61
N GLU A 142 12.30 -7.83 -18.79
CA GLU A 142 12.20 -6.55 -19.47
C GLU A 142 11.44 -5.48 -18.68
N VAL A 143 10.50 -5.88 -17.82
CA VAL A 143 9.79 -4.93 -16.94
C VAL A 143 10.74 -4.32 -15.93
N LEU A 144 11.75 -5.06 -15.47
CA LEU A 144 12.73 -4.55 -14.50
C LEU A 144 13.78 -3.61 -15.11
N ASP A 145 13.81 -3.49 -16.44
CA ASP A 145 14.63 -2.51 -17.14
C ASP A 145 14.07 -1.10 -16.92
N VAL A 146 12.75 -0.96 -16.78
CA VAL A 146 12.05 0.32 -16.63
C VAL A 146 11.41 0.52 -15.26
N VAL A 147 11.20 -0.56 -14.50
CA VAL A 147 10.72 -0.52 -13.12
C VAL A 147 11.88 -0.76 -12.16
N GLU A 148 12.04 0.15 -11.22
CA GLU A 148 12.90 -0.03 -10.06
C GLU A 148 12.08 -0.44 -8.83
N VAL A 149 12.50 -1.51 -8.16
CA VAL A 149 11.90 -1.94 -6.90
C VAL A 149 12.91 -1.76 -5.77
N MET A 150 12.54 -1.04 -4.72
CA MET A 150 13.39 -0.86 -3.55
C MET A 150 12.60 -0.56 -2.28
N ASN A 151 13.26 -0.58 -1.12
CA ASN A 151 12.62 -0.11 0.10
C ASN A 151 12.83 1.39 0.31
N VAL A 152 11.98 2.00 1.14
CA VAL A 152 12.01 3.45 1.41
C VAL A 152 13.35 3.90 2.01
N ASP A 153 13.95 3.12 2.91
CA ASP A 153 15.25 3.45 3.52
C ASP A 153 16.38 3.52 2.47
N ALA A 154 16.45 2.53 1.58
CA ALA A 154 17.45 2.52 0.52
C ALA A 154 17.26 3.67 -0.47
N LEU A 155 16.01 4.08 -0.71
CA LEU A 155 15.70 5.22 -1.55
C LEU A 155 16.20 6.51 -0.90
N ALA A 156 15.89 6.73 0.38
CA ALA A 156 16.35 7.89 1.13
C ALA A 156 17.89 7.96 1.16
N HIS A 157 18.56 6.85 1.47
CA HIS A 157 20.03 6.79 1.47
C HIS A 157 20.63 7.11 0.09
N ARG A 158 19.99 6.67 -0.98
CA ARG A 158 20.43 6.96 -2.35
C ARG A 158 20.29 8.44 -2.66
N ILE A 159 19.11 9.02 -2.41
CA ILE A 159 18.85 10.44 -2.69
C ILE A 159 19.90 11.32 -2.00
N VAL A 160 20.17 11.07 -0.71
CA VAL A 160 21.18 11.84 0.04
C VAL A 160 22.57 11.63 -0.53
N ARG A 161 22.95 10.37 -0.81
CA ARG A 161 24.28 10.08 -1.36
C ARG A 161 24.50 10.73 -2.72
N ASP A 162 23.48 10.73 -3.57
CA ASP A 162 23.57 11.29 -4.92
C ASP A 162 23.62 12.83 -4.88
N ALA A 163 23.00 13.47 -3.87
CA ALA A 163 23.07 14.91 -3.65
C ALA A 163 24.39 15.37 -3.00
N GLU A 164 24.87 14.65 -1.99
CA GLU A 164 26.03 15.05 -1.16
C GLU A 164 27.36 14.43 -1.63
N GLY A 165 27.32 13.49 -2.58
CA GLY A 165 28.48 12.74 -3.06
C GLY A 165 29.09 11.76 -2.06
N SER A 166 28.46 11.58 -0.88
CA SER A 166 28.93 10.69 0.17
C SER A 166 27.77 10.00 0.88
N SER A 167 27.99 8.79 1.39
CA SER A 167 26.94 8.06 2.10
C SER A 167 26.57 8.79 3.40
N PRO A 168 25.26 8.91 3.73
CA PRO A 168 24.83 9.54 4.96
C PRO A 168 25.43 8.81 6.17
N ALA A 169 26.02 9.58 7.08
CA ALA A 169 26.50 9.05 8.35
C ALA A 169 25.31 8.80 9.28
N LEU A 170 25.26 7.61 9.87
CA LEU A 170 24.28 7.31 10.92
C LEU A 170 24.67 8.06 12.19
N ILE A 171 23.78 8.95 12.62
CA ILE A 171 23.94 9.67 13.88
C ILE A 171 23.35 8.78 14.98
N THR A 172 24.19 8.35 15.92
CA THR A 172 23.78 7.45 17.01
C THR A 172 23.80 8.13 18.38
N LYS A 173 24.40 9.32 18.48
CA LYS A 173 24.48 10.06 19.75
C LYS A 173 23.33 11.05 19.85
N SER A 174 22.54 10.94 20.91
CA SER A 174 21.39 11.83 21.16
C SER A 174 21.76 13.31 21.15
N GLN A 175 22.96 13.67 21.65
CA GLN A 175 23.41 15.06 21.62
C GLN A 175 23.61 15.58 20.21
N GLU A 176 24.19 14.78 19.31
CA GLU A 176 24.40 15.17 17.91
C GLU A 176 23.05 15.38 17.19
N ILE A 177 22.02 14.58 17.54
CA ILE A 177 20.65 14.74 17.02
C ILE A 177 20.05 16.07 17.51
N LEU A 178 20.16 16.40 18.80
CA LEU A 178 19.67 17.66 19.34
C LEU A 178 20.38 18.87 18.72
N ASP A 179 21.68 18.79 18.49
CA ASP A 179 22.46 19.85 17.84
C ASP A 179 22.05 20.06 16.37
N LEU A 180 21.56 19.02 15.70
CA LEU A 180 21.01 19.10 14.35
C LEU A 180 19.61 19.70 14.37
N TRP A 181 18.75 19.31 15.31
CA TRP A 181 17.43 19.92 15.48
C TRP A 181 17.53 21.41 15.79
N GLN A 182 18.51 21.82 16.60
CA GLN A 182 18.77 23.23 16.87
C GLN A 182 19.13 23.99 15.58
N ARG A 183 20.07 23.46 14.79
CA ARG A 183 20.45 24.07 13.52
C ARG A 183 19.27 24.19 12.54
N SER A 184 18.49 23.11 12.39
CA SER A 184 17.30 23.12 11.54
C SER A 184 16.24 24.12 12.02
N ALA A 185 16.05 24.26 13.33
CA ALA A 185 15.12 25.24 13.90
C ALA A 185 15.60 26.68 13.62
N ASP A 186 16.89 26.95 13.78
CA ASP A 186 17.48 28.26 13.51
C ASP A 186 17.37 28.65 12.03
N GLU A 187 17.60 27.71 11.11
CA GLU A 187 17.53 27.93 9.66
C GLU A 187 16.09 28.14 9.15
N THR A 188 15.12 27.47 9.76
CA THR A 188 13.70 27.54 9.36
C THR A 188 12.91 28.60 10.11
N GLY A 189 13.48 29.18 11.18
CA GLY A 189 12.78 30.08 12.09
C GLY A 189 11.73 29.37 12.96
N CYS A 190 11.94 28.10 13.26
CA CYS A 190 11.02 27.31 14.08
C CYS A 190 11.17 27.66 15.57
N GLU A 191 10.07 27.99 16.24
CA GLU A 191 10.07 28.38 17.66
C GLU A 191 10.14 27.19 18.64
N HIS A 192 10.08 25.96 18.12
CA HIS A 192 10.06 24.76 18.95
C HIS A 192 11.47 24.36 19.41
N SER A 193 11.57 23.84 20.63
CA SER A 193 12.86 23.39 21.18
C SER A 193 13.35 22.12 20.46
N PRO A 194 14.68 21.90 20.39
CA PRO A 194 15.24 20.68 19.80
C PRO A 194 14.70 19.39 20.44
N ALA A 195 14.48 19.41 21.75
CA ALA A 195 13.92 18.27 22.48
C ALA A 195 12.46 17.98 22.08
N PHE A 196 11.67 19.03 21.84
CA PHE A 196 10.31 18.89 21.33
C PHE A 196 10.31 18.33 19.91
N LEU A 197 11.12 18.89 19.01
CA LEU A 197 11.24 18.42 17.62
C LEU A 197 11.68 16.95 17.55
N ASN A 198 12.65 16.55 18.39
CA ASN A 198 13.05 15.16 18.48
C ASN A 198 11.93 14.25 18.99
N GLY A 199 11.18 14.69 20.00
CA GLY A 199 10.06 13.93 20.55
C GLY A 199 8.92 13.74 19.54
N GLU A 200 8.60 14.78 18.77
CA GLU A 200 7.63 14.69 17.67
C GLU A 200 8.11 13.70 16.60
N TRP A 201 9.39 13.75 16.22
CA TRP A 201 9.94 12.84 15.22
C TRP A 201 9.93 11.36 15.66
N GLU A 202 10.20 11.07 16.94
CA GLU A 202 10.18 9.70 17.47
C GLU A 202 8.76 9.12 17.60
N GLN A 203 7.72 9.96 17.62
CA GLN A 203 6.33 9.54 17.79
C GLN A 203 5.55 9.35 16.48
N VAL A 204 6.14 9.69 15.33
CA VAL A 204 5.57 9.54 13.98
C VAL A 204 6.00 8.21 13.35
#